data_AF-A0A2W5ZBE6-F1
#
_entry.id   AF-A0A2W5ZBE6-F1
#
_cell.length_a   1.000
_cell.length_b   1.000
_cell.length_c   1.000
_cell.angle_alpha   90.00
_cell.angle_beta   90.00
_cell.angle_gamma   90.00
#
_symmetry.space_group_name_H-M   'P 1'
#
loop_
_entity.id
_entity.type
_entity.pdbx_description
1 polymer ?
#
loop_
_entity_poly.entity_id
_entity_poly.type
_entity_poly.pdbx_seq_one_letter_code
_entity_poly.pdbx_strand_id
1 'polypeptide(L)'
;MNCILRGVRVIDPSNGIDLTGQDVWLSEGRIIAMYRSIDEGTVPVIDLTRAPGQAPCILAPGFTDLHVHLREPGDEPAETVQTGARAAAAGGFTRIVAMANTDPPVDTPERIAEARARATGAPIEVMVVAAATRGLDGAEIVDVPRCAAAGAVAFSDDGRNAAPIPVLTELLRRAADVSRTVLVHPEDEAMIAARNHGGGPVTRAVDRPEDAETSAVRAALEALRTAGRGRLHLQHLSTAASVELVRQARSDGLAVTAEATPHHLAMWLPAAEVPDPPALLKVNPPLRAERDRDALIQGLREGVIDAVATDHAPHRADQKRGDPATTAPGMIGLETALAACITLGGMHGDWIPVLLERLTTGPHRILGDAVTGRPPRLRVGEAATCVLFDPAAEWTVGDSAGFSLSQNTPLRGTRLRGRVMLTIRDGGIVHHDDRLLPWPAQLVEAAGA
;
A
#
# COMPACT_ATOMS: atom_id res chain seq x y z
N MET A 1 25.78 6.58 8.20
CA MET A 1 25.11 6.15 9.45
C MET A 1 25.95 5.07 10.15
N ASN A 2 26.18 5.21 11.45
CA ASN A 2 26.81 4.19 12.32
C ASN A 2 26.20 4.28 13.73
N CYS A 3 25.34 3.35 14.13
CA CYS A 3 24.69 3.33 15.44
C CYS A 3 24.18 1.93 15.83
N ILE A 4 23.94 1.73 17.12
CA ILE A 4 23.25 0.55 17.66
C ILE A 4 21.85 0.96 18.09
N LEU A 5 20.82 0.31 17.53
CA LEU A 5 19.46 0.36 18.03
C LEU A 5 19.32 -0.69 19.13
N ARG A 6 19.22 -0.27 20.40
CA ARG A 6 19.26 -1.16 21.55
C ARG A 6 17.86 -1.52 22.05
N GLY A 7 17.65 -2.79 22.37
CA GLY A 7 16.43 -3.27 23.03
C GLY A 7 15.16 -3.33 22.16
N VAL A 8 15.28 -3.42 20.83
CA VAL A 8 14.12 -3.49 19.91
C VAL A 8 13.54 -4.90 19.79
N ARG A 9 12.28 -5.02 19.38
CA ARG A 9 11.71 -6.28 18.86
C ARG A 9 11.96 -6.33 17.35
N VAL A 10 12.65 -7.36 16.89
CA VAL A 10 12.90 -7.59 15.46
C VAL A 10 11.85 -8.56 14.94
N ILE A 11 11.08 -8.14 13.94
CA ILE A 11 10.11 -9.00 13.25
C ILE A 11 10.45 -9.03 11.78
N ASP A 12 10.75 -10.22 11.26
CA ASP A 12 11.03 -10.45 9.83
C ASP A 12 10.20 -11.65 9.34
N PRO A 13 9.04 -11.37 8.71
CA PRO A 13 8.14 -12.41 8.23
C PRO A 13 8.77 -13.35 7.19
N SER A 14 9.67 -12.85 6.34
CA SER A 14 10.31 -13.66 5.28
C SER A 14 11.18 -14.78 5.86
N ASN A 15 11.77 -14.56 7.03
CA ASN A 15 12.65 -15.53 7.70
C ASN A 15 11.99 -16.19 8.92
N GLY A 16 10.73 -15.88 9.23
CA GLY A 16 10.03 -16.39 10.42
C GLY A 16 10.65 -15.93 11.74
N ILE A 17 11.22 -14.72 11.77
CA ILE A 17 11.88 -14.16 12.95
C ILE A 17 10.90 -13.26 13.72
N ASP A 18 10.82 -13.48 15.03
CA ASP A 18 10.15 -12.60 15.98
C ASP A 18 10.91 -12.67 17.31
N LEU A 19 11.84 -11.72 17.51
CA LEU A 19 12.79 -11.71 18.62
C LEU A 19 12.73 -10.39 19.37
N THR A 20 12.39 -10.44 20.65
CA THR A 20 12.37 -9.27 21.54
C THR A 20 13.74 -8.99 22.17
N GLY A 21 14.02 -7.72 22.46
CA GLY A 21 15.22 -7.29 23.21
C GLY A 21 16.51 -7.50 22.43
N GLN A 22 16.49 -7.21 21.12
CA GLN A 22 17.66 -7.27 20.26
C GLN A 22 18.34 -5.90 20.18
N ASP A 23 19.65 -5.93 20.13
CA ASP A 23 20.51 -4.85 19.69
C ASP A 23 20.81 -5.05 18.19
N VAL A 24 20.57 -4.01 17.39
CA VAL A 24 20.81 -4.03 15.94
C VAL A 24 21.83 -2.96 15.60
N TRP A 25 23.00 -3.38 15.15
CA TRP A 25 24.06 -2.47 14.71
C TRP A 25 23.91 -2.15 13.22
N LEU A 26 23.65 -0.88 12.94
CA LEU A 26 23.63 -0.31 11.60
C LEU A 26 24.93 0.44 11.35
N SER A 27 25.69 0.08 10.32
CA SER A 27 26.88 0.84 9.91
C SER A 27 27.09 0.73 8.40
N GLU A 28 27.62 1.80 7.79
CA GLU A 28 27.91 1.86 6.35
C GLU A 28 26.69 1.47 5.48
N GLY A 29 25.49 1.84 5.94
CA GLY A 29 24.23 1.52 5.27
C GLY A 29 23.80 0.05 5.35
N ARG A 30 24.42 -0.75 6.23
CA ARG A 30 24.15 -2.19 6.36
C ARG A 30 23.79 -2.57 7.78
N ILE A 31 23.14 -3.73 7.91
CA ILE A 31 22.98 -4.42 9.20
C ILE A 31 24.28 -5.20 9.46
N ILE A 32 25.11 -4.75 10.39
CA ILE A 32 26.41 -5.38 10.69
C ILE A 32 26.28 -6.48 11.75
N ALA A 33 25.37 -6.30 12.71
CA ALA A 33 25.15 -7.26 13.78
C ALA A 33 23.72 -7.17 14.30
N MET A 34 23.21 -8.31 14.79
CA MET A 34 21.89 -8.42 15.42
C MET A 34 21.96 -9.51 16.49
N TYR A 35 22.01 -9.09 17.76
CA TYR A 35 22.20 -9.97 18.91
C TYR A 35 21.45 -9.44 20.13
N ARG A 36 21.27 -10.24 21.19
CA ARG A 36 20.65 -9.79 22.45
C ARG A 36 21.42 -8.70 23.19
N SER A 37 22.71 -8.61 22.95
CA SER A 37 23.59 -7.62 23.57
C SER A 37 24.79 -7.43 22.66
N ILE A 38 25.04 -6.19 22.28
CA ILE A 38 26.24 -5.77 21.56
C ILE A 38 27.00 -4.82 22.49
N ASP A 39 28.29 -5.10 22.72
CA ASP A 39 29.20 -4.16 23.37
C ASP A 39 29.36 -2.94 22.46
N GLU A 40 28.90 -1.78 22.95
CA GLU A 40 28.89 -0.55 22.18
C GLU A 40 30.29 -0.03 21.87
N GLY A 41 31.29 -0.28 22.72
CA GLY A 41 32.59 0.35 22.61
C GLY A 41 32.48 1.87 22.43
N THR A 42 32.77 2.36 21.22
CA THR A 42 32.65 3.79 20.84
C THR A 42 31.49 4.08 19.87
N VAL A 43 30.67 3.09 19.54
CA VAL A 43 29.54 3.22 18.62
C VAL A 43 28.39 3.93 19.33
N PRO A 44 27.79 4.98 18.73
CA PRO A 44 26.63 5.64 19.30
C PRO A 44 25.45 4.67 19.51
N VAL A 45 24.83 4.71 20.69
CA VAL A 45 23.68 3.87 21.03
C VAL A 45 22.41 4.72 21.07
N ILE A 46 21.36 4.23 20.40
CA ILE A 46 20.00 4.72 20.53
C ILE A 46 19.26 3.70 21.38
N ASP A 47 19.10 4.00 22.66
CA ASP A 47 18.45 3.10 23.61
C ASP A 47 16.92 3.18 23.49
N LEU A 48 16.32 2.11 22.97
CA LEU A 48 14.88 1.97 22.75
C LEU A 48 14.27 0.94 23.74
N THR A 49 15.05 0.53 24.74
CA THR A 49 14.63 -0.42 25.76
C THR A 49 13.42 0.14 26.52
N ARG A 50 12.38 -0.69 26.66
CA ARG A 50 11.15 -0.32 27.37
C ARG A 50 11.07 -0.97 28.74
N ALA A 51 10.35 -0.33 29.65
CA ALA A 51 10.09 -0.91 30.96
C ALA A 51 9.27 -2.21 30.82
N PRO A 52 9.41 -3.17 31.75
CA PRO A 52 8.59 -4.39 31.73
C PRO A 52 7.09 -4.07 31.62
N GLY A 53 6.40 -4.76 30.72
CA GLY A 53 4.97 -4.57 30.46
C GLY A 53 4.62 -3.49 29.43
N GLN A 54 5.60 -2.71 28.94
CA GLN A 54 5.41 -1.80 27.81
C GLN A 54 5.74 -2.50 26.49
N ALA A 55 5.01 -2.14 25.43
CA ALA A 55 5.28 -2.68 24.10
C ALA A 55 6.64 -2.16 23.58
N PRO A 56 7.55 -3.04 23.13
CA PRO A 56 8.83 -2.62 22.57
C PRO A 56 8.66 -1.88 21.24
N CYS A 57 9.60 -1.00 20.91
CA CYS A 57 9.73 -0.52 19.53
C CYS A 57 10.06 -1.70 18.61
N ILE A 58 9.56 -1.66 17.38
CA ILE A 58 9.67 -2.76 16.43
C ILE A 58 10.50 -2.34 15.24
N LEU A 59 11.53 -3.14 14.94
CA LEU A 59 12.27 -3.08 13.68
C LEU A 59 11.75 -4.17 12.74
N ALA A 60 11.31 -3.78 11.55
CA ALA A 60 10.80 -4.67 10.52
C ALA A 60 11.42 -4.35 9.14
N PRO A 61 11.35 -5.26 8.16
CA PRO A 61 11.64 -4.92 6.77
C PRO A 61 10.79 -3.75 6.30
N GLY A 62 11.35 -2.92 5.41
CA GLY A 62 10.63 -1.78 4.84
C GLY A 62 9.35 -2.22 4.11
N PHE A 63 8.26 -1.46 4.28
CA PHE A 63 6.97 -1.83 3.70
C PHE A 63 6.95 -1.66 2.18
N THR A 64 6.04 -2.39 1.53
CA THR A 64 5.71 -2.29 0.10
C THR A 64 4.23 -2.02 -0.05
N ASP A 65 3.87 -0.90 -0.68
CA ASP A 65 2.49 -0.60 -1.05
C ASP A 65 2.23 -1.01 -2.51
N LEU A 66 1.16 -1.76 -2.76
CA LEU A 66 0.78 -2.20 -4.10
C LEU A 66 -0.11 -1.19 -4.85
N HIS A 67 -0.66 -0.19 -4.15
CA HIS A 67 -1.76 0.59 -4.69
C HIS A 67 -1.66 2.07 -4.30
N VAL A 68 -1.02 2.87 -5.16
CA VAL A 68 -0.81 4.31 -4.93
C VAL A 68 -1.10 5.14 -6.18
N HIS A 69 -1.78 6.27 -6.02
CA HIS A 69 -1.96 7.28 -7.06
C HIS A 69 -1.07 8.49 -6.80
N LEU A 70 -0.04 8.67 -7.63
CA LEU A 70 0.90 9.79 -7.50
C LEU A 70 0.49 11.05 -8.28
N ARG A 71 -0.58 10.95 -9.09
CA ARG A 71 -1.22 12.04 -9.87
C ARG A 71 -0.37 12.76 -10.91
N GLU A 72 0.95 12.65 -10.83
CA GLU A 72 1.90 13.13 -11.84
C GLU A 72 2.22 12.04 -12.86
N PRO A 73 2.12 12.33 -14.18
CA PRO A 73 1.72 13.61 -14.77
C PRO A 73 0.19 13.85 -14.77
N GLY A 74 -0.20 15.13 -14.79
CA GLY A 74 -1.57 15.55 -15.12
C GLY A 74 -2.32 16.29 -14.01
N ASP A 75 -2.18 15.88 -12.75
CA ASP A 75 -2.76 16.58 -11.60
C ASP A 75 -1.72 16.75 -10.47
N GLU A 76 -0.57 17.33 -10.82
CA GLU A 76 0.52 17.66 -9.89
C GLU A 76 0.09 18.48 -8.66
N PRO A 77 -0.92 19.38 -8.73
CA PRO A 77 -1.44 20.06 -7.55
C PRO A 77 -2.13 19.13 -6.53
N ALA A 78 -2.59 17.95 -6.94
CA ALA A 78 -3.12 16.94 -6.03
C ALA A 78 -1.98 16.16 -5.36
N GLU A 79 -0.99 15.72 -6.14
CA GLU A 79 0.22 15.05 -5.66
C GLU A 79 1.31 15.02 -6.76
N THR A 80 2.56 14.94 -6.35
CA THR A 80 3.71 14.68 -7.24
C THR A 80 4.38 13.36 -6.90
N VAL A 81 5.21 12.82 -7.79
CA VAL A 81 5.97 11.60 -7.50
C VAL A 81 6.85 11.79 -6.25
N GLN A 82 7.45 12.96 -6.10
CA GLN A 82 8.37 13.26 -4.99
C GLN A 82 7.66 13.44 -3.65
N THR A 83 6.54 14.15 -3.62
CA THR A 83 5.76 14.35 -2.38
C THR A 83 5.10 13.05 -1.93
N GLY A 84 4.50 12.29 -2.85
CA GLY A 84 3.95 10.97 -2.56
C GLY A 84 5.02 9.98 -2.07
N ALA A 85 6.22 9.97 -2.66
CA ALA A 85 7.32 9.13 -2.19
C ALA A 85 7.82 9.53 -0.77
N ARG A 86 7.82 10.82 -0.43
CA ARG A 86 8.13 11.29 0.94
C ARG A 86 7.03 10.90 1.93
N ALA A 87 5.77 11.00 1.54
CA ALA A 87 4.63 10.53 2.33
C ALA A 87 4.71 9.02 2.60
N ALA A 88 5.08 8.24 1.58
CA ALA A 88 5.32 6.81 1.70
C ALA A 88 6.48 6.50 2.66
N ALA A 89 7.61 7.20 2.54
CA ALA A 89 8.74 7.05 3.46
C ALA A 89 8.33 7.34 4.91
N ALA A 90 7.54 8.38 5.14
CA ALA A 90 6.98 8.71 6.46
C ALA A 90 6.00 7.66 6.99
N GLY A 91 5.32 6.95 6.10
CA GLY A 91 4.47 5.80 6.41
C GLY A 91 5.20 4.49 6.68
N GLY A 92 6.54 4.44 6.54
CA GLY A 92 7.34 3.23 6.69
C GLY A 92 7.54 2.42 5.40
N PHE A 93 7.04 2.93 4.28
CA PHE A 93 7.20 2.29 2.97
C PHE A 93 8.57 2.60 2.39
N THR A 94 9.19 1.57 1.84
CA THR A 94 10.46 1.67 1.07
C THR A 94 10.26 1.41 -0.41
N ARG A 95 9.05 0.92 -0.75
CA ARG A 95 8.60 0.61 -2.10
C ARG A 95 7.13 0.95 -2.24
N ILE A 96 6.76 1.54 -3.36
CA ILE A 96 5.36 1.76 -3.74
C ILE A 96 5.15 1.38 -5.21
N VAL A 97 3.92 1.04 -5.56
CA VAL A 97 3.49 0.75 -6.93
C VAL A 97 2.48 1.82 -7.37
N ALA A 98 2.87 2.62 -8.35
CA ALA A 98 2.06 3.71 -8.91
C ALA A 98 1.10 3.18 -9.98
N MET A 99 -0.20 3.49 -9.83
CA MET A 99 -1.26 3.15 -10.78
C MET A 99 -1.15 3.96 -12.09
N ALA A 100 -1.70 3.42 -13.18
CA ALA A 100 -1.52 3.93 -14.54
C ALA A 100 -2.47 5.09 -14.93
N ASN A 101 -3.41 5.48 -14.05
CA ASN A 101 -4.45 6.48 -14.30
C ASN A 101 -4.00 7.93 -14.11
N THR A 102 -2.86 8.26 -14.71
CA THR A 102 -2.37 9.62 -14.92
C THR A 102 -2.96 10.22 -16.19
N ASP A 103 -2.70 11.50 -16.45
CA ASP A 103 -3.02 12.14 -17.74
C ASP A 103 -1.74 12.65 -18.43
N PRO A 104 -1.29 12.01 -19.52
CA PRO A 104 -1.90 10.83 -20.17
C PRO A 104 -1.72 9.53 -19.37
N PRO A 105 -2.55 8.48 -19.63
CA PRO A 105 -2.38 7.17 -19.00
C PRO A 105 -1.06 6.49 -19.36
N VAL A 106 -0.51 5.68 -18.44
CA VAL A 106 0.76 4.96 -18.64
C VAL A 106 0.52 3.66 -19.44
N ASP A 107 0.26 3.79 -20.74
CA ASP A 107 -0.21 2.69 -21.63
C ASP A 107 0.75 2.33 -22.77
N THR A 108 1.92 2.96 -22.86
CA THR A 108 2.97 2.64 -23.83
C THR A 108 4.35 2.45 -23.18
N PRO A 109 5.29 1.74 -23.83
CA PRO A 109 6.67 1.60 -23.35
C PRO A 109 7.36 2.94 -23.05
N GLU A 110 7.11 3.96 -23.87
CA GLU A 110 7.69 5.30 -23.71
C GLU A 110 7.15 5.97 -22.44
N ARG A 111 5.84 5.90 -22.21
CA ARG A 111 5.21 6.47 -21.00
C ARG A 111 5.65 5.75 -19.73
N ILE A 112 5.88 4.42 -19.80
CA ILE A 112 6.46 3.66 -18.68
C ILE A 112 7.88 4.15 -18.39
N ALA A 113 8.70 4.36 -19.42
CA ALA A 113 10.05 4.89 -19.25
C ALA A 113 10.05 6.31 -18.67
N GLU A 114 9.13 7.17 -19.12
CA GLU A 114 8.93 8.52 -18.58
C GLU A 114 8.50 8.51 -17.11
N ALA A 115 7.52 7.67 -16.75
CA ALA A 115 7.07 7.51 -15.37
C ALA A 115 8.22 7.06 -14.44
N ARG A 116 9.02 6.08 -14.90
CA ARG A 116 10.23 5.65 -14.17
C ARG A 116 11.28 6.76 -14.08
N ALA A 117 11.44 7.57 -15.12
CA ALA A 117 12.36 8.71 -15.10
C ALA A 117 11.94 9.76 -14.06
N ARG A 118 10.64 10.05 -13.92
CA ARG A 118 10.10 10.97 -12.89
C ARG A 118 10.34 10.50 -11.45
N ALA A 119 10.40 9.19 -11.25
CA ALA A 119 10.78 8.59 -9.97
C ALA A 119 12.28 8.74 -9.63
N THR A 120 13.11 9.21 -10.55
CA THR A 120 14.53 9.47 -10.26
C THR A 120 14.65 10.50 -9.14
N GLY A 121 15.46 10.20 -8.12
CA GLY A 121 15.63 11.05 -6.95
C GLY A 121 14.53 10.92 -5.89
N ALA A 122 13.51 10.08 -6.12
CA ALA A 122 12.57 9.72 -5.07
C ALA A 122 13.30 9.05 -3.90
N PRO A 123 12.93 9.36 -2.63
CA PRO A 123 13.57 8.78 -1.46
C PRO A 123 13.39 7.26 -1.39
N ILE A 124 12.34 6.71 -2.02
CA ILE A 124 12.00 5.29 -2.01
C ILE A 124 11.90 4.75 -3.43
N GLU A 125 11.77 3.43 -3.58
CA GLU A 125 11.55 2.82 -4.88
C GLU A 125 10.10 3.03 -5.35
N VAL A 126 9.92 3.66 -6.51
CA VAL A 126 8.61 3.80 -7.15
C VAL A 126 8.57 2.88 -8.37
N MET A 127 7.76 1.83 -8.26
CA MET A 127 7.45 0.91 -9.35
C MET A 127 6.20 1.38 -10.09
N VAL A 128 6.06 1.00 -11.36
CA VAL A 128 5.02 1.52 -12.24
C VAL A 128 4.17 0.39 -12.81
N VAL A 129 2.85 0.55 -12.72
CA VAL A 129 1.87 -0.29 -13.44
C VAL A 129 1.69 0.28 -14.84
N ALA A 130 1.62 -0.60 -15.83
CA ALA A 130 1.13 -0.23 -17.15
C ALA A 130 -0.39 -0.39 -17.21
N ALA A 131 -1.06 0.49 -17.94
CA ALA A 131 -2.45 0.30 -18.32
C ALA A 131 -2.62 -1.09 -18.98
N ALA A 132 -3.72 -1.77 -18.69
CA ALA A 132 -4.05 -3.03 -19.34
C ALA A 132 -4.53 -2.79 -20.78
N THR A 133 -5.25 -1.70 -21.01
CA THR A 133 -5.75 -1.27 -22.32
C THR A 133 -5.29 0.14 -22.68
N ARG A 134 -5.23 0.43 -23.99
CA ARG A 134 -4.85 1.75 -24.49
C ARG A 134 -5.85 2.79 -23.99
N GLY A 135 -5.32 3.89 -23.44
CA GLY A 135 -6.12 4.97 -22.89
C GLY A 135 -7.05 4.58 -21.74
N LEU A 136 -6.87 3.40 -21.12
CA LEU A 136 -7.78 2.86 -20.10
C LEU A 136 -9.23 2.73 -20.61
N ASP A 137 -9.40 2.33 -21.87
CA ASP A 137 -10.72 2.27 -22.53
C ASP A 137 -11.45 0.92 -22.38
N GLY A 138 -10.75 -0.11 -21.88
CA GLY A 138 -11.29 -1.46 -21.68
C GLY A 138 -11.46 -2.25 -22.98
N ALA A 139 -10.89 -1.79 -24.10
CA ALA A 139 -11.06 -2.40 -25.42
C ALA A 139 -9.76 -2.99 -25.99
N GLU A 140 -8.75 -2.16 -26.28
CA GLU A 140 -7.52 -2.62 -26.95
C GLU A 140 -6.38 -2.88 -25.95
N ILE A 141 -6.00 -4.14 -25.76
CA ILE A 141 -4.87 -4.52 -24.88
C ILE A 141 -3.56 -3.88 -25.39
N VAL A 142 -2.76 -3.34 -24.47
CA VAL A 142 -1.45 -2.75 -24.77
C VAL A 142 -0.44 -3.78 -25.32
N ASP A 143 0.71 -3.31 -25.80
CA ASP A 143 1.84 -4.19 -26.15
C ASP A 143 2.51 -4.73 -24.88
N VAL A 144 1.90 -5.78 -24.30
CA VAL A 144 2.30 -6.39 -23.02
C VAL A 144 3.80 -6.72 -22.96
N PRO A 145 4.41 -7.39 -23.96
CA PRO A 145 5.85 -7.66 -23.94
C PRO A 145 6.71 -6.40 -23.90
N ARG A 146 6.40 -5.39 -24.71
CA ARG A 146 7.20 -4.15 -24.70
C ARG A 146 7.00 -3.34 -23.42
N CYS A 147 5.79 -3.29 -22.88
CA CYS A 147 5.51 -2.62 -21.62
C CYS A 147 6.24 -3.29 -20.44
N ALA A 148 6.23 -4.62 -20.38
CA ALA A 148 6.99 -5.36 -19.38
C ALA A 148 8.51 -5.13 -19.52
N ALA A 149 9.03 -5.10 -20.75
CA ALA A 149 10.43 -4.81 -21.03
C ALA A 149 10.84 -3.36 -20.66
N ALA A 150 9.91 -2.40 -20.77
CA ALA A 150 10.13 -1.02 -20.33
C ALA A 150 10.17 -0.86 -18.78
N GLY A 151 9.73 -1.88 -18.04
CA GLY A 151 9.80 -1.94 -16.58
C GLY A 151 8.44 -1.93 -15.88
N ALA A 152 7.34 -2.20 -16.58
CA ALA A 152 6.04 -2.38 -15.94
C ALA A 152 6.08 -3.60 -14.99
N VAL A 153 5.65 -3.40 -13.74
CA VAL A 153 5.64 -4.46 -12.72
C VAL A 153 4.34 -5.26 -12.68
N ALA A 154 3.26 -4.69 -13.22
CA ALA A 154 1.95 -5.30 -13.36
C ALA A 154 1.15 -4.59 -14.45
N PHE A 155 -0.02 -5.13 -14.77
CA PHE A 155 -1.00 -4.51 -15.68
C PHE A 155 -2.32 -4.28 -14.94
N SER A 156 -2.87 -3.07 -15.04
CA SER A 156 -4.18 -2.74 -14.46
C SER A 156 -4.82 -1.61 -15.25
N ASP A 157 -6.15 -1.63 -15.36
CA ASP A 157 -6.93 -0.48 -15.83
C ASP A 157 -7.54 0.33 -14.68
N ASP A 158 -7.03 0.16 -13.45
CA ASP A 158 -7.51 0.92 -12.30
C ASP A 158 -7.62 2.43 -12.61
N GLY A 159 -8.77 3.01 -12.27
CA GLY A 159 -9.37 4.18 -12.94
C GLY A 159 -10.63 3.80 -13.75
N ARG A 160 -10.69 2.56 -14.24
CA ARG A 160 -11.90 1.81 -14.57
C ARG A 160 -12.21 0.83 -13.46
N ASN A 161 -13.48 0.45 -13.33
CA ASN A 161 -13.89 -0.48 -12.29
C ASN A 161 -14.01 -1.93 -12.79
N ALA A 162 -14.05 -2.21 -14.10
CA ALA A 162 -14.03 -3.59 -14.61
C ALA A 162 -13.59 -3.67 -16.07
N ALA A 163 -12.89 -4.75 -16.42
CA ALA A 163 -12.58 -5.13 -17.80
C ALA A 163 -13.55 -6.21 -18.30
N PRO A 164 -13.96 -6.19 -19.58
CA PRO A 164 -14.75 -7.28 -20.16
C PRO A 164 -14.02 -8.62 -20.07
N ILE A 165 -14.76 -9.70 -19.79
CA ILE A 165 -14.20 -11.06 -19.62
C ILE A 165 -13.26 -11.47 -20.79
N PRO A 166 -13.60 -11.25 -22.08
CA PRO A 166 -12.70 -11.61 -23.18
C PRO A 166 -11.36 -10.85 -23.14
N VAL A 167 -11.40 -9.56 -22.80
CA VAL A 167 -10.20 -8.70 -22.70
C VAL A 167 -9.33 -9.16 -21.53
N LEU A 168 -9.93 -9.36 -20.35
CA LEU A 168 -9.22 -9.80 -19.16
C LEU A 168 -8.62 -11.21 -19.33
N THR A 169 -9.36 -12.11 -19.98
CA THR A 169 -8.88 -13.48 -20.28
C THR A 169 -7.62 -13.45 -21.15
N GLU A 170 -7.63 -12.65 -22.21
CA GLU A 170 -6.49 -12.53 -23.11
C GLU A 170 -5.31 -11.81 -22.44
N LEU A 171 -5.58 -10.76 -21.65
CA LEU A 171 -4.56 -10.06 -20.88
C LEU A 171 -3.86 -11.00 -19.89
N LEU A 172 -4.62 -11.83 -19.16
CA LEU A 172 -4.06 -12.81 -18.22
C LEU A 172 -3.11 -13.79 -18.91
N ARG A 173 -3.45 -14.24 -20.13
CA ARG A 173 -2.56 -15.09 -20.93
C ARG A 173 -1.29 -14.34 -21.34
N ARG A 174 -1.40 -13.11 -21.84
CA ARG A 174 -0.22 -12.33 -22.27
C ARG A 174 0.69 -11.94 -21.11
N ALA A 175 0.12 -11.54 -19.98
CA ALA A 175 0.85 -11.19 -18.77
C ALA A 175 1.60 -12.41 -18.21
N ALA A 176 1.03 -13.61 -18.33
CA ALA A 176 1.70 -14.85 -17.97
C ALA A 176 2.96 -15.12 -18.81
N ASP A 177 2.98 -14.76 -20.10
CA ASP A 177 4.17 -14.93 -20.97
C ASP A 177 5.36 -14.06 -20.54
N VAL A 178 5.11 -13.02 -19.75
CA VAL A 178 6.12 -12.09 -19.24
C VAL A 178 6.23 -12.11 -17.71
N SER A 179 5.67 -13.13 -17.06
CA SER A 179 5.66 -13.27 -15.59
C SER A 179 5.19 -12.01 -14.86
N ARG A 180 4.09 -11.40 -15.32
CA ARG A 180 3.45 -10.24 -14.68
C ARG A 180 2.07 -10.60 -14.15
N THR A 181 1.71 -9.95 -13.05
CA THR A 181 0.39 -10.08 -12.43
C THR A 181 -0.56 -9.07 -13.06
N VAL A 182 -1.82 -9.44 -13.22
CA VAL A 182 -2.89 -8.53 -13.62
C VAL A 182 -3.64 -8.10 -12.37
N LEU A 183 -3.72 -6.80 -12.13
CA LEU A 183 -4.47 -6.22 -11.01
C LEU A 183 -5.84 -5.74 -11.53
N VAL A 184 -6.88 -5.94 -10.73
CA VAL A 184 -8.25 -5.56 -11.10
C VAL A 184 -8.88 -4.84 -9.92
N HIS A 185 -9.21 -3.57 -10.10
CA HIS A 185 -10.29 -2.89 -9.38
C HIS A 185 -11.59 -3.61 -9.74
N PRO A 186 -12.32 -4.26 -8.81
CA PRO A 186 -13.51 -5.02 -9.17
C PRO A 186 -14.78 -4.29 -8.74
N GLU A 187 -15.40 -3.50 -9.62
CA GLU A 187 -16.82 -3.13 -9.52
C GLU A 187 -17.51 -3.09 -10.90
N ASP A 188 -18.74 -3.59 -10.96
CA ASP A 188 -19.55 -3.61 -12.17
C ASP A 188 -20.03 -2.19 -12.55
N GLU A 189 -19.37 -1.58 -13.53
CA GLU A 189 -19.67 -0.23 -14.03
C GLU A 189 -21.11 -0.10 -14.54
N ALA A 190 -21.67 -1.14 -15.17
CA ALA A 190 -23.03 -1.11 -15.71
C ALA A 190 -24.05 -1.13 -14.57
N MET A 191 -23.81 -1.93 -13.54
CA MET A 191 -24.65 -1.94 -12.34
C MET A 191 -24.61 -0.59 -11.61
N ILE A 192 -23.42 -0.01 -11.44
CA ILE A 192 -23.26 1.31 -10.82
C ILE A 192 -23.99 2.39 -11.64
N ALA A 193 -23.82 2.39 -12.97
CA ALA A 193 -24.49 3.34 -13.85
C ALA A 193 -26.02 3.23 -13.75
N ALA A 194 -26.55 2.00 -13.70
CA ALA A 194 -27.99 1.74 -13.57
C ALA A 194 -28.56 2.26 -12.24
N ARG A 195 -27.82 2.14 -11.13
CA ARG A 195 -28.21 2.64 -9.80
C ARG A 195 -28.21 4.17 -9.70
N ASN A 196 -27.33 4.83 -10.44
CA ASN A 196 -27.16 6.29 -10.39
C ASN A 196 -27.88 7.02 -11.54
N HIS A 197 -28.86 6.38 -12.18
CA HIS A 197 -29.70 6.94 -13.25
C HIS A 197 -28.93 7.47 -14.48
N GLY A 198 -27.71 6.96 -14.73
CA GLY A 198 -26.92 7.23 -15.93
C GLY A 198 -26.36 8.65 -16.11
N GLY A 199 -26.41 9.51 -15.07
CA GLY A 199 -25.88 10.87 -15.12
C GLY A 199 -24.42 10.96 -14.64
N GLY A 200 -23.55 11.58 -15.44
CA GLY A 200 -22.15 11.87 -15.07
C GLY A 200 -21.20 10.65 -15.10
N PRO A 201 -19.91 10.84 -14.74
CA PRO A 201 -18.93 9.75 -14.76
C PRO A 201 -19.22 8.68 -13.71
N VAL A 202 -19.20 7.40 -14.09
CA VAL A 202 -19.36 6.24 -13.19
C VAL A 202 -18.34 6.26 -12.03
N THR A 203 -17.14 6.75 -12.30
CA THR A 203 -16.09 6.94 -11.29
C THR A 203 -16.51 7.86 -10.14
N ARG A 204 -17.49 8.76 -10.33
CA ARG A 204 -18.02 9.66 -9.29
C ARG A 204 -19.39 9.24 -8.74
N ALA A 205 -19.95 8.14 -9.22
CA ALA A 205 -21.24 7.63 -8.75
C ALA A 205 -21.25 7.43 -7.22
N VAL A 206 -22.40 7.72 -6.59
CA VAL A 206 -22.57 7.65 -5.13
C VAL A 206 -23.07 6.27 -4.70
N ASP A 207 -24.11 5.76 -5.37
CA ASP A 207 -24.68 4.47 -5.03
C ASP A 207 -23.88 3.34 -5.66
N ARG A 208 -23.21 2.55 -4.83
CA ARG A 208 -22.30 1.46 -5.20
C ARG A 208 -22.66 0.23 -4.38
N PRO A 209 -23.62 -0.59 -4.82
CA PRO A 209 -24.08 -1.75 -4.05
C PRO A 209 -22.98 -2.80 -3.91
N GLU A 210 -23.05 -3.64 -2.88
CA GLU A 210 -22.12 -4.78 -2.67
C GLU A 210 -22.08 -5.72 -3.89
N ASP A 211 -23.23 -5.89 -4.55
CA ASP A 211 -23.37 -6.70 -5.77
C ASP A 211 -22.50 -6.20 -6.92
N ALA A 212 -22.16 -4.91 -6.97
CA ALA A 212 -21.28 -4.39 -8.02
C ALA A 212 -19.87 -4.97 -7.86
N GLU A 213 -19.35 -5.03 -6.63
CA GLU A 213 -18.05 -5.64 -6.36
C GLU A 213 -18.10 -7.15 -6.58
N THR A 214 -19.06 -7.84 -5.99
CA THR A 214 -19.11 -9.31 -6.03
C THR A 214 -19.36 -9.85 -7.44
N SER A 215 -20.14 -9.15 -8.27
CA SER A 215 -20.33 -9.47 -9.69
C SER A 215 -19.00 -9.38 -10.45
N ALA A 216 -18.26 -8.28 -10.28
CA ALA A 216 -16.98 -8.07 -10.93
C ALA A 216 -15.90 -9.07 -10.47
N VAL A 217 -15.88 -9.42 -9.18
CA VAL A 217 -15.01 -10.49 -8.66
C VAL A 217 -15.33 -11.83 -9.34
N ARG A 218 -16.60 -12.22 -9.47
CA ARG A 218 -16.99 -13.46 -10.17
C ARG A 218 -16.52 -13.45 -11.63
N ALA A 219 -16.73 -12.34 -12.33
CA ALA A 219 -16.30 -12.18 -13.72
C ALA A 219 -14.77 -12.28 -13.88
N ALA A 220 -14.01 -11.67 -12.97
CA ALA A 220 -12.55 -11.74 -12.98
C ALA A 220 -12.04 -13.17 -12.72
N LEU A 221 -12.66 -13.89 -11.78
CA LEU A 221 -12.36 -15.30 -11.51
C LEU A 221 -12.73 -16.20 -12.69
N GLU A 222 -13.84 -15.94 -13.38
CA GLU A 222 -14.22 -16.65 -14.60
C GLU A 222 -13.22 -16.41 -15.74
N ALA A 223 -12.76 -15.16 -15.92
CA ALA A 223 -11.70 -14.84 -16.87
C ALA A 223 -10.40 -15.60 -16.56
N LEU A 224 -10.01 -15.70 -15.28
CA LEU A 224 -8.84 -16.48 -14.86
C LEU A 224 -9.00 -17.99 -15.12
N ARG A 225 -10.18 -18.57 -14.82
CA ARG A 225 -10.47 -19.98 -15.16
C ARG A 225 -10.38 -20.22 -16.67
N THR A 226 -10.96 -19.33 -17.46
CA THR A 226 -10.97 -19.42 -18.93
C THR A 226 -9.58 -19.20 -19.53
N ALA A 227 -8.77 -18.34 -18.92
CA ALA A 227 -7.39 -18.12 -19.33
C ALA A 227 -6.55 -19.39 -19.13
N GLY A 228 -6.85 -20.17 -18.08
CA GLY A 228 -6.16 -21.41 -17.71
C GLY A 228 -4.75 -21.20 -17.14
N ARG A 229 -4.28 -19.96 -17.09
CA ARG A 229 -2.97 -19.53 -16.59
C ARG A 229 -2.99 -18.03 -16.29
N GLY A 230 -1.93 -17.55 -15.66
CA GLY A 230 -1.77 -16.16 -15.24
C GLY A 230 -2.00 -15.99 -13.74
N ARG A 231 -1.71 -14.78 -13.24
CA ARG A 231 -1.91 -14.41 -11.84
C ARG A 231 -2.84 -13.20 -11.79
N LEU A 232 -3.92 -13.34 -11.03
CA LEU A 232 -4.91 -12.28 -10.81
C LEU A 232 -4.75 -11.72 -9.39
N HIS A 233 -4.75 -10.41 -9.26
CA HIS A 233 -4.82 -9.73 -7.97
C HIS A 233 -6.05 -8.84 -7.93
N LEU A 234 -6.93 -9.05 -6.95
CA LEU A 234 -8.13 -8.25 -6.75
C LEU A 234 -7.83 -7.09 -5.79
N GLN A 235 -7.96 -5.87 -6.29
CA GLN A 235 -7.64 -4.65 -5.57
C GLN A 235 -8.74 -4.32 -4.54
N HIS A 236 -8.31 -3.73 -3.42
CA HIS A 236 -9.10 -3.15 -2.33
C HIS A 236 -10.50 -3.76 -2.11
N LEU A 237 -10.60 -5.05 -1.76
CA LEU A 237 -11.89 -5.67 -1.47
C LEU A 237 -12.61 -4.98 -0.30
N SER A 238 -13.93 -4.84 -0.40
CA SER A 238 -14.74 -4.17 0.62
C SER A 238 -15.88 -5.02 1.20
N THR A 239 -16.17 -6.20 0.64
CA THR A 239 -17.32 -7.02 1.05
C THR A 239 -16.94 -8.39 1.61
N ALA A 240 -17.70 -8.89 2.58
CA ALA A 240 -17.56 -10.25 3.12
C ALA A 240 -17.74 -11.31 2.02
N ALA A 241 -18.65 -11.08 1.10
CA ALA A 241 -18.93 -11.99 -0.01
C ALA A 241 -17.74 -12.11 -0.97
N SER A 242 -17.03 -11.02 -1.29
CA SER A 242 -15.82 -11.09 -2.11
C SER A 242 -14.69 -11.86 -1.43
N VAL A 243 -14.52 -11.72 -0.11
CA VAL A 243 -13.55 -12.52 0.65
C VAL A 243 -13.83 -14.02 0.50
N GLU A 244 -15.09 -14.43 0.58
CA GLU A 244 -15.47 -15.83 0.42
C GLU A 244 -15.27 -16.34 -1.01
N LEU A 245 -15.53 -15.50 -2.02
CA LEU A 245 -15.25 -15.83 -3.42
C LEU A 245 -13.75 -16.08 -3.64
N VAL A 246 -12.87 -15.27 -3.04
CA VAL A 246 -11.42 -15.47 -3.09
C VAL A 246 -11.02 -16.77 -2.40
N ARG A 247 -11.57 -17.04 -1.21
CA ARG A 247 -11.33 -18.29 -0.47
C ARG A 247 -11.67 -19.51 -1.31
N GLN A 248 -12.85 -19.52 -1.92
CA GLN A 248 -13.29 -20.63 -2.78
C GLN A 248 -12.44 -20.75 -4.04
N ALA A 249 -12.12 -19.65 -4.71
CA ALA A 249 -11.26 -19.70 -5.89
C ALA A 249 -9.85 -20.26 -5.58
N ARG A 250 -9.30 -19.94 -4.40
CA ARG A 250 -8.02 -20.50 -3.96
C ARG A 250 -8.11 -22.00 -3.66
N SER A 251 -9.19 -22.46 -3.02
CA SER A 251 -9.39 -23.88 -2.77
C SER A 251 -9.60 -24.67 -4.07
N ASP A 252 -10.16 -24.04 -5.09
CA ASP A 252 -10.25 -24.56 -6.47
C ASP A 252 -8.89 -24.55 -7.22
N GLY A 253 -7.82 -24.01 -6.61
CA GLY A 253 -6.47 -23.97 -7.18
C GLY A 253 -6.20 -22.79 -8.12
N LEU A 254 -7.05 -21.77 -8.17
CA LEU A 254 -6.80 -20.58 -8.97
C LEU A 254 -5.66 -19.73 -8.37
N ALA A 255 -4.80 -19.19 -9.22
CA ALA A 255 -3.75 -18.25 -8.85
C ALA A 255 -4.31 -16.83 -8.67
N VAL A 256 -5.14 -16.66 -7.64
CA VAL A 256 -5.76 -15.39 -7.26
C VAL A 256 -5.27 -14.92 -5.90
N THR A 257 -4.96 -13.64 -5.80
CA THR A 257 -4.62 -12.92 -4.56
C THR A 257 -5.55 -11.71 -4.38
N ALA A 258 -5.59 -11.15 -3.18
CA ALA A 258 -6.39 -9.97 -2.88
C ALA A 258 -5.71 -9.04 -1.89
N GLU A 259 -6.09 -7.76 -1.91
CA GLU A 259 -5.69 -6.76 -0.91
C GLU A 259 -6.93 -6.12 -0.25
N ALA A 260 -6.72 -5.52 0.91
CA ALA A 260 -7.69 -4.66 1.57
C ALA A 260 -6.99 -3.38 2.04
N THR A 261 -7.71 -2.25 2.03
CA THR A 261 -7.13 -0.97 2.42
C THR A 261 -7.20 -0.74 3.92
N PRO A 262 -6.27 0.06 4.50
CA PRO A 262 -6.35 0.44 5.91
C PRO A 262 -7.70 1.06 6.28
N HIS A 263 -8.32 1.84 5.38
CA HIS A 263 -9.62 2.46 5.67
C HIS A 263 -10.78 1.45 5.65
N HIS A 264 -10.77 0.43 4.78
CA HIS A 264 -11.77 -0.66 4.84
C HIS A 264 -11.57 -1.59 6.05
N LEU A 265 -10.35 -1.68 6.59
CA LEU A 265 -10.04 -2.44 7.80
C LEU A 265 -10.34 -1.66 9.08
N ALA A 266 -10.37 -0.32 9.01
CA ALA A 266 -10.52 0.57 10.15
C ALA A 266 -11.92 1.18 10.29
N MET A 267 -12.61 1.44 9.18
CA MET A 267 -13.81 2.27 9.13
C MET A 267 -15.01 1.48 8.58
N TRP A 268 -16.21 1.82 9.04
CA TRP A 268 -17.48 1.15 8.67
C TRP A 268 -18.67 2.12 8.87
N LEU A 269 -19.85 1.78 8.35
CA LEU A 269 -21.06 2.62 8.44
C LEU A 269 -22.14 2.07 9.40
N PRO A 270 -22.76 2.94 10.24
CA PRO A 270 -22.55 4.39 10.30
C PRO A 270 -21.38 4.74 11.23
N ALA A 271 -20.32 5.34 10.68
CA ALA A 271 -19.23 5.91 11.48
C ALA A 271 -19.82 6.86 12.54
N ALA A 272 -19.25 6.85 13.75
CA ALA A 272 -19.81 7.60 14.89
C ALA A 272 -19.94 9.11 14.62
N GLU A 273 -19.02 9.66 13.83
CA GLU A 273 -19.01 11.06 13.41
C GLU A 273 -18.77 11.14 11.89
N VAL A 274 -19.56 11.97 11.22
CA VAL A 274 -19.36 12.29 9.79
C VAL A 274 -18.42 13.49 9.72
N PRO A 275 -17.29 13.40 9.00
CA PRO A 275 -16.37 14.52 8.86
C PRO A 275 -16.99 15.67 8.05
N ASP A 276 -16.43 16.86 8.21
CA ASP A 276 -16.77 18.03 7.38
C ASP A 276 -15.58 18.37 6.46
N PRO A 277 -15.72 18.26 5.12
CA PRO A 277 -16.91 17.85 4.39
C PRO A 277 -17.16 16.33 4.41
N PRO A 278 -18.43 15.86 4.29
CA PRO A 278 -18.76 14.43 4.27
C PRO A 278 -18.05 13.63 3.17
N ALA A 279 -17.70 14.29 2.06
CA ALA A 279 -16.98 13.70 0.95
C ALA A 279 -15.58 13.15 1.33
N LEU A 280 -15.04 13.49 2.51
CA LEU A 280 -13.82 12.86 3.03
C LEU A 280 -13.98 11.36 3.29
N LEU A 281 -15.19 10.86 3.53
CA LEU A 281 -15.48 9.42 3.60
C LEU A 281 -15.75 8.78 2.23
N LYS A 282 -15.86 9.58 1.16
CA LYS A 282 -16.13 9.07 -0.18
C LYS A 282 -14.87 8.43 -0.76
N VAL A 283 -14.89 7.11 -0.90
CA VAL A 283 -13.89 6.23 -1.53
C VAL A 283 -14.57 5.21 -2.42
N ASN A 284 -13.79 4.56 -3.28
CA ASN A 284 -14.23 3.54 -4.22
C ASN A 284 -13.33 2.31 -4.08
N PRO A 285 -13.86 1.14 -3.67
CA PRO A 285 -15.23 0.89 -3.22
C PRO A 285 -15.57 1.69 -1.94
N PRO A 286 -16.86 1.87 -1.61
CA PRO A 286 -17.27 2.63 -0.44
C PRO A 286 -17.04 1.85 0.86
N LEU A 287 -16.94 2.58 1.98
CA LEU A 287 -16.97 1.98 3.32
C LEU A 287 -18.31 1.25 3.55
N ARG A 288 -18.24 0.03 4.11
CA ARG A 288 -19.37 -0.91 4.20
C ARG A 288 -19.81 -1.12 5.65
N ALA A 289 -20.68 -2.09 5.88
CA ALA A 289 -21.14 -2.43 7.21
C ALA A 289 -20.02 -3.07 8.04
N GLU A 290 -20.19 -3.08 9.37
CA GLU A 290 -19.23 -3.68 10.30
C GLU A 290 -18.92 -5.15 9.98
N ARG A 291 -19.93 -5.92 9.53
CA ARG A 291 -19.76 -7.32 9.12
C ARG A 291 -18.71 -7.49 8.01
N ASP A 292 -18.61 -6.52 7.11
CA ASP A 292 -17.72 -6.58 5.96
C ASP A 292 -16.29 -6.24 6.41
N ARG A 293 -16.14 -5.20 7.25
CA ARG A 293 -14.87 -4.90 7.94
C ARG A 293 -14.35 -6.15 8.69
N ASP A 294 -15.20 -6.80 9.47
CA ASP A 294 -14.81 -7.98 10.25
C ASP A 294 -14.39 -9.15 9.35
N ALA A 295 -15.07 -9.36 8.22
CA ALA A 295 -14.70 -10.37 7.24
C ALA A 295 -13.35 -10.06 6.57
N LEU A 296 -13.04 -8.79 6.28
CA LEU A 296 -11.73 -8.38 5.76
C LEU A 296 -10.61 -8.62 6.78
N ILE A 297 -10.84 -8.22 8.04
CA ILE A 297 -9.88 -8.47 9.14
C ILE A 297 -9.62 -9.97 9.30
N GLN A 298 -10.68 -10.78 9.31
CA GLN A 298 -10.54 -12.24 9.40
C GLN A 298 -9.83 -12.82 8.17
N GLY A 299 -10.17 -12.34 6.97
CA GLY A 299 -9.53 -12.75 5.71
C GLY A 299 -8.02 -12.46 5.69
N LEU A 300 -7.57 -11.33 6.23
CA LEU A 300 -6.15 -11.03 6.40
C LEU A 300 -5.47 -11.96 7.40
N ARG A 301 -6.15 -12.24 8.54
CA ARG A 301 -5.64 -13.12 9.58
C ARG A 301 -5.37 -14.53 9.07
N GLU A 302 -6.29 -15.05 8.28
CA GLU A 302 -6.24 -16.39 7.72
C GLU A 302 -5.39 -16.48 6.45
N GLY A 303 -5.07 -15.34 5.83
CA GLY A 303 -4.32 -15.26 4.57
C GLY A 303 -5.12 -15.55 3.31
N VAL A 304 -6.42 -15.32 3.37
CA VAL A 304 -7.25 -15.17 2.16
C VAL A 304 -6.95 -13.84 1.47
N ILE A 305 -6.75 -12.78 2.25
CA ILE A 305 -6.26 -11.49 1.77
C ILE A 305 -4.75 -11.45 2.03
N ASP A 306 -4.00 -11.15 0.99
CA ASP A 306 -2.55 -11.31 0.94
C ASP A 306 -1.80 -10.04 1.33
N ALA A 307 -2.41 -8.88 1.14
CA ALA A 307 -1.75 -7.59 1.30
C ALA A 307 -2.66 -6.55 1.94
N VAL A 308 -2.03 -5.61 2.64
CA VAL A 308 -2.60 -4.30 2.94
C VAL A 308 -1.99 -3.30 1.97
N ALA A 309 -2.82 -2.66 1.15
CA ALA A 309 -2.39 -1.64 0.18
C ALA A 309 -3.23 -0.38 0.39
N THR A 310 -2.64 0.81 0.30
CA THR A 310 -3.33 1.99 0.86
C THR A 310 -4.46 2.50 0.01
N ASP A 311 -4.40 2.27 -1.31
CA ASP A 311 -5.17 3.05 -2.28
C ASP A 311 -5.01 4.55 -1.97
N HIS A 312 -3.75 4.98 -1.83
CA HIS A 312 -3.47 6.38 -1.54
C HIS A 312 -3.92 7.22 -2.74
N ALA A 313 -5.05 7.91 -2.56
CA ALA A 313 -5.76 8.64 -3.59
C ALA A 313 -5.87 10.13 -3.19
N PRO A 314 -4.79 10.90 -3.34
CA PRO A 314 -4.76 12.31 -3.02
C PRO A 314 -5.63 13.08 -4.02
N HIS A 315 -6.33 14.09 -3.50
CA HIS A 315 -7.18 15.00 -4.28
C HIS A 315 -6.98 16.43 -3.80
N ARG A 316 -7.17 17.38 -4.70
CA ARG A 316 -7.18 18.80 -4.33
C ARG A 316 -8.38 19.10 -3.43
N ALA A 317 -8.25 20.15 -2.62
CA ALA A 317 -9.28 20.52 -1.65
C ALA A 317 -10.63 20.85 -2.31
N ASP A 318 -10.63 21.45 -3.50
CA ASP A 318 -11.83 21.78 -4.28
C ASP A 318 -12.57 20.52 -4.78
N GLN A 319 -11.85 19.44 -5.10
CA GLN A 319 -12.44 18.17 -5.55
C GLN A 319 -13.12 17.37 -4.43
N LYS A 320 -12.88 17.74 -3.16
CA LYS A 320 -13.46 17.09 -1.97
C LYS A 320 -14.50 17.98 -1.28
N ARG A 321 -14.82 19.16 -1.82
CA ARG A 321 -15.83 20.07 -1.27
C ARG A 321 -17.13 19.99 -2.07
N GLY A 322 -18.25 19.98 -1.36
CA GLY A 322 -19.59 20.02 -1.96
C GLY A 322 -20.31 18.67 -1.95
N ASP A 323 -21.22 18.51 -2.90
CA ASP A 323 -22.12 17.36 -3.00
C ASP A 323 -21.32 16.05 -3.24
N PRO A 324 -21.58 14.97 -2.47
CA PRO A 324 -21.05 13.65 -2.77
C PRO A 324 -21.16 13.23 -4.23
N ALA A 325 -22.20 13.62 -4.97
CA ALA A 325 -22.36 13.28 -6.39
C ALA A 325 -21.34 13.93 -7.33
N THR A 326 -20.72 15.05 -6.93
CA THR A 326 -19.80 15.81 -7.78
C THR A 326 -18.34 15.70 -7.34
N THR A 327 -18.10 15.33 -6.07
CA THR A 327 -16.77 15.18 -5.48
C THR A 327 -16.04 13.92 -5.94
N ALA A 328 -14.71 13.98 -5.90
CA ALA A 328 -13.86 12.85 -6.24
C ALA A 328 -13.79 11.82 -5.10
N PRO A 329 -13.88 10.52 -5.39
CA PRO A 329 -13.65 9.47 -4.41
C PRO A 329 -12.16 9.21 -4.21
N GLY A 330 -11.78 8.87 -2.99
CA GLY A 330 -10.40 8.61 -2.60
C GLY A 330 -9.99 9.41 -1.37
N MET A 331 -9.04 8.86 -0.61
CA MET A 331 -8.40 9.51 0.52
C MET A 331 -6.91 9.17 0.56
N ILE A 332 -6.10 10.04 1.16
CA ILE A 332 -4.70 9.71 1.45
C ILE A 332 -4.60 8.61 2.52
N GLY A 333 -3.68 7.65 2.31
CA GLY A 333 -3.44 6.56 3.27
C GLY A 333 -1.97 6.31 3.67
N LEU A 334 -0.97 6.69 2.85
CA LEU A 334 0.44 6.37 3.07
C LEU A 334 0.95 6.67 4.50
N GLU A 335 0.76 7.89 4.99
CA GLU A 335 1.32 8.31 6.29
C GLU A 335 0.58 7.72 7.51
N THR A 336 -0.63 7.20 7.32
CA THR A 336 -1.51 6.72 8.39
C THR A 336 -1.76 5.22 8.36
N ALA A 337 -1.31 4.51 7.31
CA ALA A 337 -1.64 3.11 7.05
C ALA A 337 -1.40 2.18 8.25
N LEU A 338 -0.18 2.20 8.80
CA LEU A 338 0.21 1.40 9.95
C LEU A 338 -0.64 1.74 11.18
N ALA A 339 -0.78 3.04 11.47
CA ALA A 339 -1.48 3.54 12.64
C ALA A 339 -2.99 3.24 12.61
N ALA A 340 -3.60 3.36 11.43
CA ALA A 340 -5.00 3.01 11.20
C ALA A 340 -5.25 1.51 11.42
N CYS A 341 -4.37 0.64 10.89
CA CYS A 341 -4.47 -0.80 11.10
C CYS A 341 -4.32 -1.19 12.58
N ILE A 342 -3.32 -0.64 13.28
CA ILE A 342 -3.06 -0.96 14.69
C ILE A 342 -4.18 -0.43 15.60
N THR A 343 -4.60 0.82 15.40
CA THR A 343 -5.49 1.50 16.35
C THR A 343 -6.95 1.22 16.07
N LEU A 344 -7.38 1.45 14.83
CA LEU A 344 -8.79 1.41 14.46
C LEU A 344 -9.16 0.01 13.96
N GLY A 345 -8.27 -0.65 13.22
CA GLY A 345 -8.43 -2.03 12.79
C GLY A 345 -8.10 -3.08 13.86
N GLY A 346 -7.65 -2.67 15.05
CA GLY A 346 -7.39 -3.57 16.18
C GLY A 346 -6.20 -4.53 15.99
N MET A 347 -5.34 -4.31 14.99
CA MET A 347 -4.22 -5.20 14.65
C MET A 347 -2.97 -4.93 15.51
N HIS A 348 -3.13 -4.90 16.83
CA HIS A 348 -2.06 -4.66 17.80
C HIS A 348 -1.62 -5.94 18.53
N GLY A 349 -0.53 -5.87 19.30
CA GLY A 349 -0.03 -7.01 20.10
C GLY A 349 0.40 -8.18 19.21
N ASP A 350 -0.20 -9.36 19.42
CA ASP A 350 0.14 -10.60 18.70
C ASP A 350 -0.28 -10.59 17.22
N TRP A 351 -1.07 -9.59 16.80
CA TRP A 351 -1.43 -9.40 15.39
C TRP A 351 -0.32 -8.78 14.56
N ILE A 352 0.63 -8.07 15.20
CA ILE A 352 1.66 -7.30 14.49
C ILE A 352 2.44 -8.15 13.48
N PRO A 353 2.91 -9.38 13.79
CA PRO A 353 3.61 -10.20 12.81
C PRO A 353 2.80 -10.48 11.54
N VAL A 354 1.48 -10.70 11.68
CA VAL A 354 0.57 -10.87 10.53
C VAL A 354 0.46 -9.59 9.74
N LEU A 355 0.20 -8.45 10.40
CA LEU A 355 0.13 -7.15 9.72
C LEU A 355 1.42 -6.83 8.94
N LEU A 356 2.59 -7.07 9.54
CA LEU A 356 3.87 -6.86 8.89
C LEU A 356 4.07 -7.78 7.69
N GLU A 357 3.61 -9.03 7.76
CA GLU A 357 3.61 -9.94 6.60
C GLU A 357 2.82 -9.35 5.44
N ARG A 358 1.61 -8.81 5.72
CA ARG A 358 0.72 -8.18 4.74
C ARG A 358 1.22 -6.85 4.18
N LEU A 359 2.17 -6.20 4.85
CA LEU A 359 2.83 -4.97 4.41
C LEU A 359 4.20 -5.22 3.74
N THR A 360 4.74 -6.45 3.79
CA THR A 360 6.10 -6.75 3.31
C THR A 360 6.12 -7.94 2.35
N THR A 361 6.01 -9.15 2.87
CA THR A 361 6.22 -10.40 2.13
C THR A 361 5.03 -10.71 1.23
N GLY A 362 3.80 -10.43 1.68
CA GLY A 362 2.58 -10.55 0.88
C GLY A 362 2.66 -9.77 -0.44
N PRO A 363 2.84 -8.43 -0.39
CA PRO A 363 3.07 -7.59 -1.57
C PRO A 363 4.19 -8.11 -2.48
N HIS A 364 5.32 -8.52 -1.91
CA HIS A 364 6.43 -9.05 -2.70
C HIS A 364 6.06 -10.33 -3.45
N ARG A 365 5.31 -11.26 -2.85
CA ARG A 365 4.84 -12.48 -3.52
C ARG A 365 3.86 -12.18 -4.67
N ILE A 366 3.01 -11.17 -4.52
CA ILE A 366 2.04 -10.77 -5.56
C ILE A 366 2.75 -10.24 -6.80
N LEU A 367 3.78 -9.40 -6.62
CA LEU A 367 4.56 -8.89 -7.74
C LEU A 367 5.48 -9.97 -8.33
N GLY A 368 6.02 -10.86 -7.50
CA GLY A 368 6.87 -11.98 -7.92
C GLY A 368 8.06 -11.52 -8.75
N ASP A 369 8.29 -12.17 -9.90
CA ASP A 369 9.42 -11.92 -10.81
C ASP A 369 9.50 -10.48 -11.37
N ALA A 370 8.46 -9.66 -11.17
CA ALA A 370 8.50 -8.26 -11.52
C ALA A 370 9.45 -7.44 -10.63
N VAL A 371 9.68 -7.88 -9.39
CA VAL A 371 10.57 -7.21 -8.45
C VAL A 371 11.90 -7.96 -8.43
N THR A 372 12.97 -7.26 -8.77
CA THR A 372 14.32 -7.85 -8.70
C THR A 372 14.78 -7.99 -7.26
N GLY A 373 15.43 -9.11 -6.95
CA GLY A 373 16.05 -9.34 -5.66
C GLY A 373 15.28 -10.33 -4.81
N ARG A 374 15.58 -10.31 -3.51
CA ARG A 374 15.01 -11.25 -2.54
C ARG A 374 13.87 -10.58 -1.75
N PRO A 375 12.99 -11.36 -1.09
CA PRO A 375 11.93 -10.82 -0.25
C PRO A 375 12.44 -9.81 0.78
N PRO A 376 11.64 -8.77 1.13
CA PRO A 376 11.97 -7.84 2.21
C PRO A 376 12.29 -8.61 3.49
N ARG A 377 13.51 -8.42 4.02
CA ARG A 377 14.02 -9.17 5.17
C ARG A 377 15.06 -8.35 5.93
N LEU A 378 15.35 -8.75 7.15
CA LEU A 378 16.43 -8.22 7.97
C LEU A 378 17.52 -9.27 8.10
N ARG A 379 18.68 -9.02 7.50
CA ARG A 379 19.79 -9.99 7.50
C ARG A 379 21.13 -9.30 7.66
N VAL A 380 21.95 -9.83 8.56
CA VAL A 380 23.32 -9.39 8.78
C VAL A 380 24.12 -9.47 7.47
N GLY A 381 24.89 -8.42 7.19
CA GLY A 381 25.70 -8.22 5.99
C GLY A 381 24.96 -7.54 4.83
N GLU A 382 23.62 -7.42 4.89
CA GLU A 382 22.83 -6.82 3.83
C GLU A 382 22.58 -5.33 4.06
N ALA A 383 22.25 -4.61 2.97
CA ALA A 383 21.85 -3.21 3.07
C ALA A 383 20.61 -3.08 3.95
N ALA A 384 20.61 -2.06 4.81
CA ALA A 384 19.48 -1.80 5.69
C ALA A 384 18.32 -1.22 4.86
N THR A 385 17.28 -2.03 4.66
CA THR A 385 15.99 -1.59 4.11
C THR A 385 14.91 -1.97 5.11
N CYS A 386 14.64 -1.07 6.04
CA CYS A 386 13.89 -1.36 7.25
C CYS A 386 13.09 -0.14 7.74
N VAL A 387 12.13 -0.42 8.60
CA VAL A 387 11.32 0.56 9.31
C VAL A 387 11.39 0.26 10.80
N LEU A 388 11.57 1.32 11.58
CA LEU A 388 11.46 1.30 13.03
C LEU A 388 10.24 2.12 13.44
N PHE A 389 9.37 1.51 14.23
CA PHE A 389 8.15 2.17 14.72
C PHE A 389 7.86 1.82 16.18
N ASP A 390 7.14 2.72 16.85
CA ASP A 390 6.63 2.49 18.19
C ASP A 390 5.13 2.14 18.09
N PRO A 391 4.73 0.89 18.40
CA PRO A 391 3.34 0.46 18.34
C PRO A 391 2.44 1.11 19.40
N ALA A 392 3.02 1.69 20.46
CA ALA A 392 2.30 2.30 21.57
C ALA A 392 2.34 3.84 21.55
N ALA A 393 3.25 4.46 20.79
CA ALA A 393 3.32 5.90 20.66
C ALA A 393 2.02 6.49 20.12
N GLU A 394 1.40 7.36 20.92
CA GLU A 394 0.18 8.07 20.55
C GLU A 394 0.50 9.39 19.84
N TRP A 395 -0.25 9.68 18.78
CA TRP A 395 -0.13 10.91 18.01
C TRP A 395 -1.48 11.29 17.40
N THR A 396 -1.69 12.58 17.12
CA THR A 396 -2.90 13.06 16.46
C THR A 396 -2.62 13.32 14.99
N VAL A 397 -3.48 12.81 14.12
CA VAL A 397 -3.35 13.02 12.68
C VAL A 397 -3.54 14.51 12.35
N GLY A 398 -2.51 15.12 11.77
CA GLY A 398 -2.51 16.53 11.36
C GLY A 398 -1.79 17.50 12.30
N ASP A 399 -1.24 17.04 13.44
CA ASP A 399 -0.48 17.90 14.37
C ASP A 399 0.85 18.41 13.76
N SER A 400 1.41 17.68 12.79
CA SER A 400 2.52 18.13 11.95
C SER A 400 2.07 18.25 10.50
N ALA A 401 2.75 19.12 9.74
CA ALA A 401 2.58 19.14 8.29
C ALA A 401 2.86 17.74 7.72
N GLY A 402 1.92 17.21 6.93
CA GLY A 402 2.13 15.97 6.18
C GLY A 402 3.07 16.19 5.00
N PHE A 403 3.56 15.10 4.43
CA PHE A 403 4.42 15.15 3.25
C PHE A 403 3.63 15.11 1.94
N SER A 404 2.44 14.48 1.96
CA SER A 404 1.45 14.57 0.89
C SER A 404 0.98 16.02 0.72
N LEU A 405 0.82 16.46 -0.54
CA LEU A 405 0.21 17.76 -0.84
C LEU A 405 -1.27 17.79 -0.47
N SER A 406 -1.96 16.66 -0.68
CA SER A 406 -3.35 16.51 -0.31
C SER A 406 -3.54 16.38 1.20
N GLN A 407 -4.74 16.75 1.64
CA GLN A 407 -5.17 16.67 3.03
C GLN A 407 -6.49 15.92 3.18
N ASN A 408 -6.92 15.19 2.14
CA ASN A 408 -8.25 14.60 1.98
C ASN A 408 -8.46 13.31 2.81
N THR A 409 -8.24 13.37 4.12
CA THR A 409 -8.48 12.23 5.02
C THR A 409 -9.53 12.58 6.08
N PRO A 410 -10.46 11.65 6.41
CA PRO A 410 -11.40 11.84 7.50
C PRO A 410 -10.73 11.69 8.88
N LEU A 411 -9.48 11.22 8.92
CA LEU A 411 -8.76 10.94 10.17
C LEU A 411 -8.16 12.17 10.85
N ARG A 412 -8.22 13.37 10.25
CA ARG A 412 -7.68 14.59 10.87
C ARG A 412 -8.26 14.81 12.27
N GLY A 413 -7.40 15.11 13.24
CA GLY A 413 -7.79 15.26 14.65
C GLY A 413 -8.02 13.94 15.39
N THR A 414 -7.98 12.79 14.70
CA THR A 414 -8.08 11.47 15.34
C THR A 414 -6.76 11.11 16.01
N ARG A 415 -6.83 10.66 17.26
CA ARG A 415 -5.68 10.13 18.01
C ARG A 415 -5.45 8.67 17.65
N LEU A 416 -4.25 8.36 17.17
CA LEU A 416 -3.83 7.01 16.77
C LEU A 416 -2.57 6.57 17.53
N ARG A 417 -2.35 5.26 17.58
CA ARG A 417 -1.12 4.58 18.01
C ARG A 417 -0.42 3.96 16.80
N GLY A 418 0.87 3.64 16.94
CA GLY A 418 1.66 3.03 15.86
C GLY A 418 2.34 4.07 15.01
N ARG A 419 3.35 4.74 15.57
CA ARG A 419 4.06 5.83 14.91
C ARG A 419 5.38 5.34 14.33
N VAL A 420 5.56 5.54 13.03
CA VAL A 420 6.85 5.33 12.35
C VAL A 420 7.84 6.38 12.86
N MET A 421 9.03 5.92 13.24
CA MET A 421 10.10 6.76 13.81
C MET A 421 11.25 6.95 12.82
N LEU A 422 11.52 5.91 12.01
CA LEU A 422 12.65 5.88 11.08
C LEU A 422 12.33 4.91 9.94
N THR A 423 12.63 5.34 8.71
CA THR A 423 12.60 4.51 7.52
C THR A 423 13.95 4.61 6.82
N ILE A 424 14.54 3.46 6.52
CA ILE A 424 15.83 3.34 5.85
C ILE A 424 15.61 2.52 4.58
N ARG A 425 16.18 2.98 3.47
CA ARG A 425 16.17 2.27 2.19
C ARG A 425 17.59 2.20 1.64
N ASP A 426 18.03 0.99 1.32
CA ASP A 426 19.37 0.70 0.81
C ASP A 426 20.50 1.36 1.62
N GLY A 427 20.31 1.45 2.94
CA GLY A 427 21.24 2.04 3.88
C GLY A 427 21.14 3.56 4.10
N GLY A 428 20.37 4.26 3.27
CA GLY A 428 20.08 5.69 3.41
C GLY A 428 18.87 5.94 4.29
N ILE A 429 18.94 6.94 5.17
CA ILE A 429 17.78 7.40 5.95
C ILE A 429 16.89 8.19 5.02
N VAL A 430 15.64 7.73 4.84
CA VAL A 430 14.67 8.34 3.93
C VAL A 430 13.51 9.00 4.66
N HIS A 431 13.33 8.66 5.93
CA HIS A 431 12.46 9.37 6.86
C HIS A 431 12.96 9.20 8.29
N HIS A 432 12.79 10.25 9.10
CA HIS A 432 13.17 10.28 10.51
C HIS A 432 12.27 11.27 11.27
N ASP A 433 11.65 10.84 12.37
CA ASP A 433 10.89 11.70 13.28
C ASP A 433 11.77 12.11 14.48
N ASP A 434 12.37 13.29 14.39
CA ASP A 434 13.28 13.88 15.40
C ASP A 434 12.67 13.92 16.81
N ARG A 435 11.34 13.98 16.92
CA ARG A 435 10.63 14.09 18.20
C ARG A 435 10.63 12.79 18.98
N LEU A 436 10.64 11.65 18.28
CA LEU A 436 10.56 10.32 18.87
C LEU A 436 11.90 9.60 18.89
N LEU A 437 12.81 9.99 17.98
CA LEU A 437 14.11 9.38 17.87
C LEU A 437 15.17 10.49 17.83
N PRO A 438 15.57 11.06 19.00
CA PRO A 438 16.54 12.15 19.03
C PRO A 438 17.89 11.62 18.53
N TRP A 439 18.17 11.92 17.26
CA TRP A 439 19.37 11.44 16.58
C TRP A 439 20.54 12.38 16.89
N PRO A 440 21.73 11.88 17.28
CA PRO A 440 22.90 12.74 17.42
C PRO A 440 23.23 13.41 16.08
N ALA A 441 23.23 14.74 16.01
CA ALA A 441 23.40 15.51 14.77
C ALA A 441 24.60 15.08 13.90
N GLN A 442 25.65 14.56 14.53
CA GLN A 442 26.89 14.05 13.92
C GLN A 442 26.70 12.84 12.98
N LEU A 443 25.55 12.17 13.02
CA LEU A 443 25.27 10.99 12.19
C LEU A 443 24.37 11.29 10.98
N VAL A 444 23.79 12.50 10.90
CA VAL A 444 22.92 12.96 9.80
C VAL A 444 23.73 13.50 8.63
N GLU A 445 24.88 14.12 8.89
CA GLU A 445 25.77 14.71 7.85
C GLU A 445 26.37 13.69 6.86
N ALA A 446 26.30 12.39 7.16
CA ALA A 446 26.74 11.33 6.25
C ALA A 446 25.63 10.82 5.30
N ALA A 447 24.40 11.32 5.40
CA ALA A 447 23.23 10.84 4.65
C ALA A 447 22.63 11.88 3.68
N GLY A 448 23.22 13.07 3.57
CA GLY A 448 22.67 14.19 2.79
C GLY A 448 23.70 15.00 2.01
N ALA A 449 24.55 14.33 1.23
CA ALA A 449 25.36 14.96 0.18
C ALA A 449 25.02 14.36 -1.19
#